data_AF-A0A6I3T2F5-F1
#
_entry.id   AF-A0A6I3T2F5-F1
#
_cell.length_a   1.000
_cell.length_b   1.000
_cell.length_c   1.000
_cell.angle_alpha   90.00
_cell.angle_beta   90.00
_cell.angle_gamma   90.00
#
_symmetry.space_group_name_H-M   'P 1'
#
loop_
_entity.id
_entity.type
_entity.pdbx_description
1 polymer ?
#
loop_
_entity_poly.entity_id
_entity_poly.type
_entity_poly.pdbx_seq_one_letter_code
_entity_poly.pdbx_strand_id
1 'polypeptide(L)'
;MRTALDRQVNGAVRRRLFREQTTGIYVSYFDVKLSPQLVYHYTVAGSHGLNVPLVYAMQRIQLDTYLEHATVTASGGSVAIGMPSGITLALHGLNAGNLQGAQGVIAASGVSLIRPGTGSFDLSGQFKVGYTMSQGVPQIQSFSGRVDGFDAASLWSIDSGLISAKIGNVRVHATGELEMDENGGVAGTLHDIGVSTSTGYVHGTISGDFTLPAMNLFHGGQVPWMPGVVDAVHLGYADGSHVEMTGLAAAVGDIARLAPLALLNDTASNGGDDTFILDIAGNLSSYALIVMTGAGDDRLTLTGGFRADAQLGDGNDRATVLAGAHHIDGGAGIDTVVVAGNRAGYDLQMLATRHVTARADGTRASLEQVERVQFADGAVALDIDGNAGQAYRLYNAALGRAPDQAGLGFWIGALDHGGTLLGVADGFMRSDEFMSKFGGSVSDAAFITKLYEHVLHRQPDTGGYRYWSDALDAGTARSQLLVDFSESAENKALLIGAVRDGIAYEPFG
;
A
#
# COMPACT_ATOMS: atom_id res chain seq x y z
N MET A 1 -13.61 -21.48 21.12
CA MET A 1 -13.33 -22.44 20.02
C MET A 1 -12.96 -21.77 18.69
N ARG A 2 -13.49 -20.57 18.36
CA ARG A 2 -13.07 -19.80 17.15
C ARG A 2 -11.61 -19.31 17.18
N THR A 3 -11.12 -18.83 18.32
CA THR A 3 -9.77 -18.26 18.46
C THR A 3 -8.60 -19.24 18.27
N ALA A 4 -8.86 -20.55 18.43
CA ALA A 4 -7.85 -21.60 18.21
C ALA A 4 -7.84 -22.06 16.74
N LEU A 5 -8.98 -21.96 16.04
CA LEU A 5 -9.08 -22.30 14.62
C LEU A 5 -8.37 -21.24 13.76
N ASP A 6 -8.51 -19.95 14.06
CA ASP A 6 -7.84 -18.86 13.32
C ASP A 6 -6.31 -18.89 13.45
N ARG A 7 -5.79 -19.28 14.63
CA ARG A 7 -4.34 -19.49 14.81
C ARG A 7 -3.83 -20.72 14.07
N GLN A 8 -4.65 -21.76 13.96
CA GLN A 8 -4.27 -23.01 13.30
C GLN A 8 -4.34 -22.88 11.77
N VAL A 9 -5.29 -22.09 11.25
CA VAL A 9 -5.38 -21.69 9.83
C VAL A 9 -4.23 -20.76 9.46
N ASN A 10 -3.95 -19.71 10.25
CA ASN A 10 -2.78 -18.85 10.05
C ASN A 10 -1.44 -19.61 10.13
N GLY A 11 -1.34 -20.58 11.04
CA GLY A 11 -0.14 -21.42 11.19
C GLY A 11 0.06 -22.46 10.08
N ALA A 12 -1.03 -23.01 9.54
CA ALA A 12 -0.98 -24.01 8.46
C ALA A 12 -0.74 -23.38 7.09
N VAL A 13 -1.30 -22.18 6.83
CA VAL A 13 -1.04 -21.39 5.62
C VAL A 13 0.41 -20.90 5.61
N ARG A 14 0.92 -20.36 6.72
CA ARG A 14 2.35 -19.99 6.87
C ARG A 14 3.31 -21.17 6.72
N ARG A 15 2.93 -22.39 7.09
CA ARG A 15 3.79 -23.59 6.99
C ARG A 15 3.76 -24.28 5.62
N ARG A 16 2.72 -24.09 4.79
CA ARG A 16 2.64 -24.67 3.44
C ARG A 16 3.29 -23.83 2.34
N LEU A 17 3.54 -22.54 2.60
CA LEU A 17 4.28 -21.63 1.71
C LEU A 17 5.77 -21.97 1.53
N PHE A 18 6.33 -22.94 2.27
CA PHE A 18 7.79 -23.18 2.32
C PHE A 18 8.24 -24.62 2.00
N ARG A 19 7.38 -25.46 1.38
CA ARG A 19 7.80 -26.82 1.01
C ARG A 19 7.36 -27.22 -0.41
N GLU A 20 8.38 -27.41 -1.26
CA GLU A 20 8.43 -28.17 -2.52
C GLU A 20 7.85 -27.49 -3.78
N GLN A 21 8.52 -27.43 -4.94
CA GLN A 21 9.86 -27.86 -5.40
C GLN A 21 10.29 -27.00 -6.62
N THR A 22 11.61 -26.80 -6.74
CA THR A 22 12.42 -26.33 -7.89
C THR A 22 12.40 -24.83 -8.31
N THR A 23 13.56 -24.18 -8.04
CA THR A 23 14.10 -22.87 -8.49
C THR A 23 13.27 -21.62 -8.17
N GLY A 24 13.61 -20.72 -7.24
CA GLY A 24 14.83 -20.46 -6.50
C GLY A 24 14.87 -18.96 -6.15
N ILE A 25 14.87 -18.68 -4.84
CA ILE A 25 14.95 -17.40 -4.09
C ILE A 25 13.62 -16.92 -3.46
N TYR A 26 13.62 -16.82 -2.13
CA TYR A 26 12.65 -16.12 -1.30
C TYR A 26 13.27 -14.77 -0.87
N VAL A 27 12.61 -13.64 -1.13
CA VAL A 27 12.92 -12.37 -0.46
C VAL A 27 11.94 -12.27 0.69
N SER A 28 12.27 -12.90 1.82
CA SER A 28 11.31 -13.10 2.89
C SER A 28 11.24 -11.93 3.89
N TYR A 29 12.29 -11.11 4.05
CA TYR A 29 12.28 -9.98 4.99
C TYR A 29 13.29 -8.91 4.60
N PHE A 30 12.90 -7.64 4.69
CA PHE A 30 13.81 -6.55 5.00
C PHE A 30 13.85 -6.45 6.54
N ASP A 31 15.06 -6.35 7.10
CA ASP A 31 15.26 -6.13 8.52
C ASP A 31 16.22 -4.95 8.63
N VAL A 32 15.67 -3.75 8.78
CA VAL A 32 16.46 -2.54 9.08
C VAL A 32 16.81 -2.55 10.57
N LYS A 33 17.39 -3.65 11.03
CA LYS A 33 18.20 -3.71 12.25
C LYS A 33 19.63 -3.90 11.81
N LEU A 34 20.32 -2.79 11.63
CA LEU A 34 21.77 -2.77 11.43
C LEU A 34 22.45 -3.12 12.76
N SER A 35 22.31 -4.35 13.24
CA SER A 35 22.96 -4.80 14.48
C SER A 35 23.77 -6.08 14.26
N PRO A 36 25.04 -6.13 14.70
CA PRO A 36 25.83 -7.36 14.71
C PRO A 36 25.25 -8.51 15.57
N GLN A 37 24.25 -8.27 16.43
CA GLN A 37 23.89 -9.19 17.51
C GLN A 37 22.41 -9.62 17.58
N LEU A 38 21.63 -9.47 16.51
CA LEU A 38 20.28 -10.06 16.45
C LEU A 38 20.02 -10.82 15.14
N VAL A 39 20.93 -11.72 14.79
CA VAL A 39 20.70 -12.74 13.75
C VAL A 39 20.27 -14.04 14.43
N TYR A 40 18.99 -14.15 14.77
CA TYR A 40 18.36 -15.45 15.00
C TYR A 40 16.92 -15.46 14.47
N HIS A 41 16.66 -16.45 13.60
CA HIS A 41 15.39 -16.84 12.92
C HIS A 41 15.05 -16.05 11.64
N TYR A 42 15.14 -16.57 10.42
CA TYR A 42 14.90 -17.93 9.92
C TYR A 42 15.88 -18.32 8.79
N THR A 43 16.56 -19.45 8.97
CA THR A 43 17.30 -20.16 7.93
C THR A 43 16.33 -21.04 7.13
N VAL A 44 16.05 -20.70 5.87
CA VAL A 44 15.57 -21.70 4.89
C VAL A 44 16.79 -22.20 4.13
N ALA A 45 16.94 -23.52 4.07
CA ALA A 45 18.14 -24.25 3.68
C ALA A 45 18.89 -23.65 2.47
N GLY A 46 20.11 -23.15 2.70
CA GLY A 46 21.12 -22.96 1.66
C GLY A 46 21.21 -21.59 0.96
N SER A 47 20.50 -20.54 1.40
CA SER A 47 20.53 -19.23 0.74
C SER A 47 21.00 -18.10 1.66
N HIS A 48 22.11 -17.45 1.31
CA HIS A 48 22.60 -16.22 1.95
C HIS A 48 21.58 -15.10 1.75
N GLY A 49 20.90 -14.66 2.83
CA GLY A 49 19.96 -13.53 2.77
C GLY A 49 20.66 -12.21 2.46
N LEU A 50 19.96 -11.24 1.85
CA LEU A 50 20.49 -9.94 1.42
C LEU A 50 21.26 -9.19 2.53
N ASN A 51 20.81 -9.30 3.77
CA ASN A 51 21.41 -8.60 4.91
C ASN A 51 22.74 -9.23 5.37
N VAL A 52 22.95 -10.53 5.13
CA VAL A 52 24.09 -11.27 5.68
C VAL A 52 25.43 -10.75 5.13
N PRO A 53 25.66 -10.65 3.81
CA PRO A 53 26.96 -10.18 3.29
C PRO A 53 27.32 -8.77 3.74
N LEU A 54 26.32 -7.90 3.89
CA LEU A 54 26.51 -6.51 4.31
C LEU A 54 26.86 -6.42 5.79
N VAL A 55 26.14 -7.13 6.68
CA VAL A 55 26.47 -7.16 8.11
C VAL A 55 27.89 -7.69 8.35
N TYR A 56 28.27 -8.77 7.66
CA TYR A 56 29.62 -9.32 7.74
C TYR A 56 30.68 -8.34 7.23
N ALA A 57 30.38 -7.54 6.20
CA ALA A 57 31.26 -6.50 5.71
C ALA A 57 31.41 -5.35 6.73
N MET A 58 30.30 -4.85 7.26
CA MET A 58 30.28 -3.75 8.24
C MET A 58 31.00 -4.10 9.54
N GLN A 59 30.87 -5.34 10.04
CA GLN A 59 31.64 -5.82 11.20
C GLN A 59 33.15 -5.81 10.96
N ARG A 60 33.59 -5.87 9.70
CA ARG A 60 35.00 -5.90 9.29
C ARG A 60 35.52 -4.53 8.85
N ILE A 61 34.69 -3.50 8.85
CA ILE A 61 35.09 -2.11 8.53
C ILE A 61 34.91 -1.29 9.81
N GLN A 62 35.83 -1.48 10.76
CA GLN A 62 35.88 -0.72 12.01
C GLN A 62 37.25 -0.06 12.10
N LEU A 63 37.29 1.21 12.52
CA LEU A 63 38.57 1.89 12.74
C LEU A 63 39.32 1.20 13.87
N ASP A 64 40.60 0.88 13.63
CA ASP A 64 41.48 0.47 14.72
C ASP A 64 41.86 1.71 15.53
N THR A 65 41.92 1.56 16.85
CA THR A 65 42.39 2.60 17.77
C THR A 65 43.89 2.92 17.65
N TYR A 66 44.63 2.23 16.76
CA TYR A 66 46.07 2.38 16.56
C TYR A 66 46.41 3.03 15.21
N LEU A 67 46.46 4.37 15.20
CA LEU A 67 46.91 5.17 14.05
C LEU A 67 48.44 5.22 13.87
N GLU A 68 49.21 4.65 14.80
CA GLU A 68 50.68 4.78 14.87
C GLU A 68 51.45 4.18 13.68
N HIS A 69 50.78 3.48 12.75
CA HIS A 69 51.38 2.88 11.54
C HIS A 69 50.58 3.18 10.26
N ALA A 70 49.77 4.23 10.23
CA ALA A 70 48.96 4.55 9.07
C ALA A 70 49.78 5.19 7.93
N THR A 71 49.54 4.75 6.69
CA THR A 71 50.12 5.39 5.49
C THR A 71 49.20 6.48 4.99
N VAL A 72 49.71 7.72 4.85
CA VAL A 72 48.91 8.83 4.30
C VAL A 72 49.33 9.13 2.86
N THR A 73 48.34 9.20 1.98
CA THR A 73 48.51 9.65 0.59
C THR A 73 47.55 10.81 0.31
N ALA A 74 48.07 11.87 -0.29
CA ALA A 74 47.28 13.04 -0.69
C ALA A 74 47.43 13.23 -2.20
N SER A 75 46.31 13.25 -2.93
CA SER A 75 46.31 13.45 -4.38
C SER A 75 44.96 13.99 -4.85
N GLY A 76 44.98 14.97 -5.76
CA GLY A 76 43.79 15.35 -6.53
C GLY A 76 42.59 15.82 -5.70
N GLY A 77 42.80 16.41 -4.52
CA GLY A 77 41.71 16.85 -3.64
C GLY A 77 41.16 15.76 -2.72
N SER A 78 41.88 14.66 -2.53
CA SER A 78 41.56 13.63 -1.53
C SER A 78 42.76 13.29 -0.64
N VAL A 79 42.49 12.90 0.60
CA VAL A 79 43.47 12.34 1.56
C VAL A 79 43.03 10.93 1.92
N ALA A 80 43.89 9.94 1.70
CA ALA A 80 43.64 8.55 2.06
C ALA A 80 44.63 8.10 3.14
N ILE A 81 44.10 7.49 4.20
CA ILE A 81 44.80 6.97 5.36
C ILE A 81 44.61 5.45 5.37
N GLY A 82 45.66 4.73 4.94
CA GLY A 82 45.71 3.27 4.98
C GLY A 82 46.11 2.79 6.37
N MET A 83 45.29 1.94 6.99
CA MET A 83 45.53 1.35 8.31
C MET A 83 46.17 -0.04 8.20
N PRO A 84 46.90 -0.51 9.22
CA PRO A 84 47.49 -1.84 9.24
C PRO A 84 46.50 -3.00 9.05
N SER A 85 45.24 -2.82 9.43
CA SER A 85 44.17 -3.80 9.20
C SER A 85 43.68 -3.90 7.75
N GLY A 86 44.27 -3.13 6.83
CA GLY A 86 43.88 -3.09 5.42
C GLY A 86 42.64 -2.23 5.14
N ILE A 87 42.19 -1.43 6.12
CA ILE A 87 41.14 -0.43 5.94
C ILE A 87 41.77 0.86 5.42
N THR A 88 41.10 1.50 4.47
CA THR A 88 41.44 2.85 4.02
C THR A 88 40.34 3.81 4.44
N LEU A 89 40.70 4.85 5.19
CA LEU A 89 39.86 6.04 5.41
C LEU A 89 40.21 7.08 4.35
N ALA A 90 39.28 7.45 3.49
CA ALA A 90 39.47 8.48 2.47
C ALA A 90 38.58 9.69 2.73
N LEU A 91 39.16 10.88 2.65
CA LEU A 91 38.47 12.16 2.67
C LEU A 91 38.45 12.71 1.25
N HIS A 92 37.27 13.08 0.77
CA HIS A 92 37.05 13.54 -0.61
C HIS A 92 36.62 14.99 -0.67
N GLY A 93 36.82 15.63 -1.83
CA GLY A 93 36.38 17.00 -2.08
C GLY A 93 37.14 18.04 -1.25
N LEU A 94 38.39 17.75 -0.90
CA LEU A 94 39.27 18.68 -0.21
C LEU A 94 39.67 19.80 -1.18
N ASN A 95 39.48 21.04 -0.75
CA ASN A 95 40.08 22.18 -1.47
C ASN A 95 41.61 22.11 -1.33
N ALA A 96 42.30 21.96 -2.46
CA ALA A 96 43.70 21.55 -2.60
C ALA A 96 44.77 22.46 -1.94
N GLY A 97 44.39 23.52 -1.22
CA GLY A 97 45.30 24.44 -0.53
C GLY A 97 45.39 24.29 1.01
N ASN A 98 44.61 23.38 1.62
CA ASN A 98 44.22 23.52 3.04
C ASN A 98 45.06 22.75 4.09
N LEU A 99 46.05 21.94 3.70
CA LEU A 99 47.00 21.34 4.64
C LEU A 99 48.20 22.28 4.88
N GLN A 100 47.97 23.42 5.54
CA GLN A 100 48.98 24.44 5.85
C GLN A 100 49.19 24.51 7.37
N GLY A 101 50.45 24.42 7.82
CA GLY A 101 50.82 24.60 9.23
C GLY A 101 50.82 23.30 10.07
N ALA A 102 51.19 23.43 11.34
CA ALA A 102 51.33 22.29 12.27
C ALA A 102 49.97 21.72 12.75
N GLN A 103 48.88 22.46 12.56
CA GLN A 103 47.50 22.04 12.86
C GLN A 103 46.52 22.91 12.07
N GLY A 104 45.32 22.41 11.81
CA GLY A 104 44.27 23.16 11.11
C GLY A 104 42.95 22.42 10.99
N VAL A 105 42.01 23.02 10.25
CA VAL A 105 40.71 22.41 9.90
C VAL A 105 40.57 22.44 8.39
N ILE A 106 40.24 21.29 7.80
CA ILE A 106 39.94 21.17 6.36
C ILE A 106 38.46 20.89 6.14
N ALA A 107 37.92 21.42 5.04
CA ALA A 107 36.58 21.06 4.58
C ALA A 107 36.66 19.85 3.65
N ALA A 108 35.77 18.88 3.84
CA ALA A 108 35.59 17.72 2.97
C ALA A 108 34.11 17.59 2.58
N SER A 109 33.83 17.03 1.40
CA SER A 109 32.46 16.75 0.96
C SER A 109 32.08 15.28 1.06
N GLY A 110 33.03 14.41 1.44
CA GLY A 110 32.77 12.99 1.65
C GLY A 110 33.82 12.30 2.49
N VAL A 111 33.41 11.25 3.18
CA VAL A 111 34.26 10.38 4.01
C VAL A 111 33.97 8.93 3.64
N SER A 112 34.99 8.16 3.27
CA SER A 112 34.84 6.74 2.90
C SER A 112 35.71 5.86 3.79
N LEU A 113 35.15 4.76 4.29
CA LEU A 113 35.87 3.65 4.89
C LEU A 113 35.75 2.46 3.96
N ILE A 114 36.88 1.96 3.46
CA ILE A 114 36.89 0.89 2.48
C ILE A 114 37.83 -0.20 2.94
N ARG A 115 37.33 -1.45 2.97
CA ARG A 115 38.18 -2.64 3.01
C ARG A 115 38.01 -3.38 1.69
N PRO A 116 38.99 -3.30 0.77
CA PRO A 116 38.92 -3.96 -0.53
C PRO A 116 38.57 -5.44 -0.41
N GLY A 117 37.67 -5.93 -1.27
CA GLY A 117 37.21 -7.32 -1.26
C GLY A 117 36.29 -7.69 -0.09
N THR A 118 35.89 -6.72 0.75
CA THR A 118 35.00 -6.92 1.90
C THR A 118 33.80 -5.98 1.84
N GLY A 119 34.02 -4.66 1.84
CA GLY A 119 32.92 -3.67 1.78
C GLY A 119 33.40 -2.21 1.81
N SER A 120 32.44 -1.30 1.70
CA SER A 120 32.63 0.14 1.91
C SER A 120 31.52 0.74 2.78
N PHE A 121 31.86 1.83 3.47
CA PHE A 121 30.93 2.72 4.13
C PHE A 121 31.30 4.16 3.76
N ASP A 122 30.38 4.87 3.12
CA ASP A 122 30.62 6.15 2.49
C ASP A 122 29.63 7.17 3.06
N LEU A 123 30.12 8.34 3.46
CA LEU A 123 29.34 9.46 3.95
C LEU A 123 29.45 10.61 2.96
N SER A 124 28.30 11.20 2.64
CA SER A 124 28.20 12.42 1.83
C SER A 124 27.72 13.58 2.70
N GLY A 125 28.20 14.80 2.44
CA GLY A 125 27.80 15.95 3.24
C GLY A 125 28.80 17.10 3.19
N GLN A 126 28.83 17.87 4.26
CA GLN A 126 29.78 18.96 4.48
C GLN A 126 30.48 18.75 5.81
N PHE A 127 31.74 18.33 5.73
CA PHE A 127 32.54 17.97 6.89
C PHE A 127 33.63 19.00 7.17
N LYS A 128 33.90 19.20 8.45
CA LYS A 128 35.08 19.86 8.99
C LYS A 128 35.94 18.79 9.64
N VAL A 129 37.21 18.73 9.25
CA VAL A 129 38.16 17.75 9.75
C VAL A 129 39.32 18.48 10.40
N GLY A 130 39.41 18.39 11.72
CA GLY A 130 40.54 18.92 12.49
C GLY A 130 41.75 18.00 12.37
N TYR A 131 42.94 18.57 12.15
CA TYR A 131 44.18 17.80 12.05
C TYR A 131 45.34 18.47 12.78
N THR A 132 46.32 17.66 13.19
CA THR A 132 47.67 18.09 13.59
C THR A 132 48.70 17.40 12.70
N MET A 133 49.87 17.98 12.49
CA MET A 133 50.97 17.37 11.76
C MET A 133 51.92 16.68 12.74
N SER A 134 52.11 15.36 12.58
CA SER A 134 53.13 14.60 13.29
C SER A 134 54.12 14.02 12.28
N GLN A 135 55.40 14.40 12.37
CA GLN A 135 56.44 13.97 11.42
C GLN A 135 56.08 14.23 9.93
N GLY A 136 55.36 15.33 9.65
CA GLY A 136 54.92 15.68 8.29
C GLY A 136 53.68 14.92 7.79
N VAL A 137 53.07 14.10 8.65
CA VAL A 137 51.87 13.31 8.36
C VAL A 137 50.67 13.91 9.11
N PRO A 138 49.55 14.21 8.43
CA PRO A 138 48.36 14.72 9.10
C PRO A 138 47.74 13.62 9.97
N GLN A 139 47.54 13.94 11.24
CA GLN A 139 46.85 13.15 12.26
C GLN A 139 45.50 13.78 12.51
N ILE A 140 44.43 13.06 12.20
CA ILE A 140 43.07 13.55 12.37
C ILE A 140 42.72 13.62 13.86
N GLN A 141 42.18 14.76 14.30
CA GLN A 141 41.84 15.04 15.70
C GLN A 141 40.33 15.09 15.94
N SER A 142 39.57 15.59 14.97
CA SER A 142 38.12 15.70 15.08
C SER A 142 37.47 15.64 13.70
N PHE A 143 36.21 15.19 13.70
CA PHE A 143 35.32 15.20 12.55
C PHE A 143 34.02 15.84 13.00
N SER A 144 33.48 16.80 12.26
CA SER A 144 32.14 17.32 12.52
C SER A 144 31.51 17.84 11.24
N GLY A 145 30.20 18.05 11.25
CA GLY A 145 29.52 18.71 10.13
C GLY A 145 28.18 18.08 9.77
N ARG A 146 27.63 18.50 8.63
CA ARG A 146 26.35 17.99 8.14
C ARG A 146 26.60 16.73 7.32
N VAL A 147 25.80 15.70 7.54
CA VAL A 147 25.76 14.48 6.75
C VAL A 147 24.45 14.51 5.95
N ASP A 148 24.56 14.52 4.63
CA ASP A 148 23.39 14.52 3.73
C ASP A 148 22.90 13.07 3.47
N GLY A 149 23.77 12.08 3.69
CA GLY A 149 23.44 10.67 3.57
C GLY A 149 24.64 9.73 3.70
N PHE A 150 24.36 8.43 3.74
CA PHE A 150 25.37 7.38 3.79
C PHE A 150 25.08 6.22 2.83
N ASP A 151 26.14 5.57 2.36
CA ASP A 151 26.09 4.34 1.58
C ASP A 151 26.91 3.26 2.29
N ALA A 152 26.35 2.06 2.42
CA ALA A 152 27.04 0.89 2.93
C ALA A 152 26.95 -0.22 1.88
N ALA A 153 28.08 -0.76 1.44
CA ALA A 153 28.10 -1.79 0.41
C ALA A 153 28.98 -2.99 0.78
N SER A 154 28.54 -4.19 0.42
CA SER A 154 29.43 -5.36 0.40
C SER A 154 30.26 -5.36 -0.90
N LEU A 155 31.49 -5.86 -0.84
CA LEU A 155 32.43 -5.90 -1.97
C LEU A 155 33.08 -7.29 -2.12
N TRP A 156 32.33 -8.35 -1.82
CA TRP A 156 32.83 -9.71 -1.89
C TRP A 156 33.02 -10.16 -3.34
N SER A 157 34.02 -11.01 -3.56
CA SER A 157 34.15 -11.77 -4.82
C SER A 157 33.03 -12.81 -4.92
N ILE A 158 32.59 -13.11 -6.14
CA ILE A 158 31.60 -14.15 -6.40
C ILE A 158 32.06 -15.54 -5.97
N ASP A 159 33.37 -15.77 -5.98
CA ASP A 159 33.98 -17.04 -5.59
C ASP A 159 34.15 -17.20 -4.07
N SER A 160 33.80 -16.17 -3.28
CA SER A 160 33.96 -16.18 -1.82
C SER A 160 33.03 -17.16 -1.10
N GLY A 161 31.95 -17.60 -1.77
CA GLY A 161 30.86 -18.34 -1.13
C GLY A 161 30.05 -17.52 -0.11
N LEU A 162 30.32 -16.22 0.03
CA LEU A 162 29.58 -15.32 0.93
C LEU A 162 28.41 -14.63 0.23
N ILE A 163 28.44 -14.55 -1.11
CA ILE A 163 27.40 -13.94 -1.95
C ILE A 163 26.88 -14.93 -2.98
N SER A 164 25.62 -14.77 -3.39
CA SER A 164 25.00 -15.56 -4.46
C SER A 164 25.26 -14.91 -5.81
N ALA A 165 25.57 -15.69 -6.86
CA ALA A 165 25.71 -15.18 -8.23
C ALA A 165 24.43 -14.53 -8.80
N LYS A 166 23.27 -14.92 -8.28
CA LYS A 166 21.97 -14.37 -8.71
C LYS A 166 21.67 -13.01 -8.05
N ILE A 167 22.23 -12.75 -6.87
CA ILE A 167 21.98 -11.54 -6.07
C ILE A 167 23.16 -10.57 -6.20
N GLY A 168 24.38 -11.07 -6.09
CA GLY A 168 25.61 -10.29 -6.02
C GLY A 168 25.79 -9.58 -4.69
N ASN A 169 26.57 -8.50 -4.72
CA ASN A 169 26.77 -7.60 -3.59
C ASN A 169 25.53 -6.76 -3.30
N VAL A 170 25.37 -6.35 -2.04
CA VAL A 170 24.25 -5.55 -1.54
C VAL A 170 24.74 -4.17 -1.15
N ARG A 171 23.97 -3.14 -1.50
CA ARG A 171 24.16 -1.75 -1.07
C ARG A 171 22.92 -1.28 -0.33
N VAL A 172 23.13 -0.62 0.79
CA VAL A 172 22.14 0.21 1.48
C VAL A 172 22.56 1.65 1.29
N HIS A 173 21.62 2.51 0.91
CA HIS A 173 21.80 3.94 0.79
C HIS A 173 20.77 4.60 1.71
N ALA A 174 21.13 5.69 2.38
CA ALA A 174 20.16 6.46 3.13
C ALA A 174 20.46 7.95 3.03
N THR A 175 19.42 8.77 2.92
CA THR A 175 19.52 10.23 2.85
C THR A 175 18.71 10.87 3.95
N GLY A 176 19.13 12.04 4.40
CA GLY A 176 18.50 12.71 5.50
C GLY A 176 19.14 14.04 5.87
N GLU A 177 18.62 14.62 6.94
CA GLU A 177 19.21 15.75 7.63
C GLU A 177 19.91 15.24 8.90
N LEU A 178 21.21 14.94 8.78
CA LEU A 178 22.02 14.41 9.86
C LEU A 178 23.15 15.37 10.24
N GLU A 179 23.56 15.33 11.51
CA GLU A 179 24.71 16.06 12.04
C GLU A 179 25.72 15.09 12.65
N MET A 180 27.00 15.35 12.39
CA MET A 180 28.15 14.69 12.99
C MET A 180 28.78 15.60 14.05
N ASP A 181 28.83 15.13 15.30
CA ASP A 181 29.55 15.77 16.40
C ASP A 181 31.07 15.56 16.29
N GLU A 182 31.84 16.33 17.06
CA GLU A 182 33.32 16.32 17.03
C GLU A 182 33.97 14.97 17.37
N ASN A 183 33.22 14.05 18.00
CA ASN A 183 33.64 12.70 18.35
C ASN A 183 33.24 11.66 17.28
N GLY A 184 32.64 12.10 16.17
CA GLY A 184 32.15 11.24 15.09
C GLY A 184 30.79 10.60 15.36
N GLY A 185 30.06 11.08 16.37
CA GLY A 185 28.67 10.69 16.62
C GLY A 185 27.74 11.32 15.59
N VAL A 186 26.93 10.51 14.90
CA VAL A 186 25.97 10.97 13.89
C VAL A 186 24.54 10.77 14.41
N ALA A 187 23.72 11.81 14.30
CA ALA A 187 22.31 11.83 14.69
C ALA A 187 21.49 12.70 13.74
N GLY A 188 20.17 12.51 13.71
CA GLY A 188 19.26 13.38 12.96
C GLY A 188 18.05 12.61 12.41
N THR A 189 17.52 13.06 11.29
CA THR A 189 16.38 12.42 10.62
C THR A 189 16.82 11.86 9.27
N LEU A 190 16.52 10.60 9.02
CA LEU A 190 16.58 9.98 7.69
C LEU A 190 15.22 10.12 7.02
N HIS A 191 15.22 10.43 5.73
CA HIS A 191 14.02 10.58 4.90
C HIS A 191 13.83 9.42 3.92
N ASP A 192 14.93 8.84 3.45
CA ASP A 192 14.89 7.70 2.54
C ASP A 192 15.93 6.66 2.92
N ILE A 193 15.55 5.39 2.80
CA ILE A 193 16.42 4.24 2.98
C ILE A 193 16.25 3.33 1.76
N GLY A 194 17.24 3.37 0.88
CA GLY A 194 17.35 2.54 -0.32
C GLY A 194 18.15 1.27 -0.09
N VAL A 195 17.79 0.21 -0.82
CA VAL A 195 18.56 -1.03 -0.95
C VAL A 195 18.67 -1.37 -2.42
N SER A 196 19.83 -1.86 -2.85
CA SER A 196 20.01 -2.39 -4.19
C SER A 196 21.00 -3.55 -4.18
N THR A 197 20.92 -4.38 -5.22
CA THR A 197 21.92 -5.41 -5.46
C THR A 197 22.70 -5.13 -6.73
N SER A 198 23.98 -5.51 -6.75
CA SER A 198 24.88 -5.27 -7.89
C SER A 198 24.44 -5.97 -9.19
N THR A 199 23.58 -6.99 -9.10
CA THR A 199 22.99 -7.66 -10.27
C THR A 199 21.68 -7.02 -10.73
N GLY A 200 21.14 -6.06 -9.98
CA GLY A 200 19.79 -5.52 -10.18
C GLY A 200 18.67 -6.46 -9.76
N TYR A 201 18.98 -7.60 -9.14
CA TYR A 201 17.99 -8.61 -8.72
C TYR A 201 16.83 -8.03 -7.91
N VAL A 202 17.15 -7.14 -6.98
CA VAL A 202 16.18 -6.36 -6.24
C VAL A 202 16.74 -4.96 -6.01
N HIS A 203 15.85 -3.98 -6.07
CA HIS A 203 16.07 -2.64 -5.55
C HIS A 203 14.81 -2.18 -4.83
N GLY A 204 14.96 -1.24 -3.92
CA GLY A 204 13.81 -0.68 -3.24
C GLY A 204 14.17 0.48 -2.36
N THR A 205 13.17 1.26 -2.01
CA THR A 205 13.28 2.44 -1.16
C THR A 205 12.14 2.42 -0.16
N ILE A 206 12.45 2.79 1.07
CA ILE A 206 11.46 3.13 2.10
C ILE A 206 11.65 4.62 2.36
N SER A 207 10.58 5.40 2.25
CA SER A 207 10.57 6.83 2.48
C SER A 207 9.69 7.16 3.69
N GLY A 208 10.07 8.19 4.43
CA GLY A 208 9.39 8.68 5.63
C GLY A 208 10.39 9.23 6.64
N ASP A 209 9.92 9.74 7.76
CA ASP A 209 10.79 10.38 8.75
C ASP A 209 11.24 9.39 9.82
N PHE A 210 12.53 9.02 9.80
CA PHE A 210 13.16 8.10 10.75
C PHE A 210 14.18 8.83 11.62
N THR A 211 13.97 8.85 12.93
CA THR A 211 14.94 9.44 13.87
C THR A 211 16.12 8.49 14.05
N LEU A 212 17.30 8.94 13.64
CA LEU A 212 18.58 8.32 13.96
C LEU A 212 19.09 8.91 15.28
N PRO A 213 19.01 8.19 16.41
CA PRO A 213 19.63 8.67 17.64
C PRO A 213 21.17 8.59 17.51
N ALA A 214 21.85 9.45 18.27
CA ALA A 214 23.30 9.61 18.17
C ALA A 214 24.05 8.28 18.24
N MET A 215 24.82 7.98 17.19
CA MET A 215 25.63 6.78 17.09
C MET A 215 27.01 7.08 16.50
N ASN A 216 28.05 6.45 17.06
CA ASN A 216 29.39 6.60 16.51
C ASN A 216 29.57 5.64 15.33
N LEU A 217 29.68 6.18 14.11
CA LEU A 217 29.82 5.37 12.90
C LEU A 217 31.18 4.66 12.79
N PHE A 218 32.16 5.07 13.59
CA PHE A 218 33.54 4.59 13.52
C PHE A 218 33.86 3.49 14.55
N HIS A 219 33.04 3.34 15.59
CA HIS A 219 33.19 2.37 16.66
C HIS A 219 31.99 1.44 16.62
N GLY A 220 32.07 0.35 15.83
CA GLY A 220 30.92 -0.45 15.38
C GLY A 220 30.05 -1.07 16.48
N GLY A 221 29.18 -0.25 17.06
CA GLY A 221 28.10 -0.61 17.95
C GLY A 221 26.86 -1.08 17.20
N GLN A 222 25.84 -1.51 17.94
CA GLN A 222 24.54 -1.81 17.36
C GLN A 222 23.89 -0.50 16.89
N VAL A 223 23.36 -0.47 15.66
CA VAL A 223 22.48 0.62 15.26
C VAL A 223 21.20 0.50 16.11
N PRO A 224 20.86 1.55 16.85
CA PRO A 224 19.67 1.58 17.68
C PRO A 224 18.40 1.48 16.81
N TRP A 225 17.30 1.05 17.43
CA TRP A 225 16.00 1.09 16.77
C TRP A 225 15.65 2.54 16.43
N MET A 226 15.26 2.79 15.18
CA MET A 226 14.90 4.11 14.70
C MET A 226 13.38 4.27 14.79
N PRO A 227 12.85 5.08 15.73
CA PRO A 227 11.45 5.47 15.67
C PRO A 227 11.22 6.30 14.43
N GLY A 228 10.01 6.24 13.91
CA GLY A 228 9.64 7.03 12.75
C GLY A 228 8.31 6.63 12.18
N VAL A 229 8.04 7.20 11.01
CA VAL A 229 6.86 6.92 10.19
C VAL A 229 7.34 6.50 8.80
N VAL A 230 6.69 5.51 8.22
CA VAL A 230 6.87 5.10 6.83
C VAL A 230 5.73 5.72 6.02
N ASP A 231 6.08 6.55 5.03
CA ASP A 231 5.11 7.19 4.14
C ASP A 231 4.98 6.44 2.81
N ALA A 232 6.09 5.87 2.33
CA ALA A 232 6.12 5.14 1.07
C ALA A 232 7.11 3.99 1.06
N VAL A 233 6.80 2.97 0.26
CA VAL A 233 7.64 1.81 0.00
C VAL A 233 7.59 1.49 -1.48
N HIS A 234 8.76 1.41 -2.10
CA HIS A 234 8.91 0.99 -3.49
C HIS A 234 9.85 -0.21 -3.56
N LEU A 235 9.46 -1.25 -4.27
CA LEU A 235 10.27 -2.42 -4.56
C LEU A 235 10.22 -2.72 -6.05
N GLY A 236 11.38 -3.01 -6.63
CA GLY A 236 11.50 -3.49 -8.00
C GLY A 236 12.43 -4.68 -8.10
N TYR A 237 12.13 -5.59 -9.03
CA TYR A 237 12.83 -6.84 -9.23
C TYR A 237 13.36 -6.96 -10.66
N ALA A 238 14.44 -7.73 -10.86
CA ALA A 238 15.05 -7.91 -12.18
C ALA A 238 14.14 -8.57 -13.23
N ASP A 239 13.06 -9.23 -12.81
CA ASP A 239 12.07 -9.82 -13.71
C ASP A 239 11.00 -8.81 -14.18
N GLY A 240 11.12 -7.55 -13.76
CA GLY A 240 10.16 -6.49 -14.06
C GLY A 240 9.05 -6.34 -13.03
N SER A 241 8.97 -7.21 -12.02
CA SER A 241 7.97 -7.07 -10.96
C SER A 241 8.23 -5.82 -10.12
N HIS A 242 7.15 -5.16 -9.70
CA HIS A 242 7.16 -3.94 -8.93
C HIS A 242 6.05 -3.96 -7.88
N VAL A 243 6.37 -3.45 -6.69
CA VAL A 243 5.40 -3.19 -5.61
C VAL A 243 5.62 -1.77 -5.13
N GLU A 244 4.55 -1.01 -5.03
CA GLU A 244 4.54 0.35 -4.53
C GLU A 244 3.41 0.53 -3.54
N MET A 245 3.72 1.22 -2.46
CA MET A 245 2.81 1.54 -1.37
C MET A 245 3.07 3.00 -0.99
N THR A 246 2.06 3.85 -0.96
CA THR A 246 2.21 5.28 -0.66
C THR A 246 1.02 5.78 0.15
N GLY A 247 1.24 6.78 1.01
CA GLY A 247 0.21 7.35 1.87
C GLY A 247 0.20 6.78 3.30
N LEU A 248 0.97 5.69 3.51
CA LEU A 248 0.84 4.76 4.64
C LEU A 248 0.78 5.42 6.01
N ALA A 249 1.59 6.45 6.24
CA ALA A 249 1.78 7.08 7.56
C ALA A 249 1.99 6.05 8.69
N ALA A 250 2.63 4.92 8.38
CA ALA A 250 2.73 3.76 9.25
C ALA A 250 3.84 3.94 10.30
N ALA A 251 3.51 3.86 11.59
CA ALA A 251 4.52 3.97 12.63
C ALA A 251 5.47 2.76 12.62
N VAL A 252 6.77 3.01 12.64
CA VAL A 252 7.81 1.94 12.70
C VAL A 252 7.64 1.05 13.94
N GLY A 253 7.01 1.56 15.01
CA GLY A 253 6.75 0.82 16.25
C GLY A 253 5.74 -0.32 16.09
N ASP A 254 4.79 -0.16 15.19
CA ASP A 254 3.74 -1.14 14.91
C ASP A 254 4.25 -2.19 13.90
N ILE A 255 5.25 -1.82 13.11
CA ILE A 255 5.92 -2.68 12.16
C ILE A 255 6.96 -3.54 12.89
N ALA A 256 6.59 -4.78 13.26
CA ALA A 256 7.48 -5.72 13.95
C ALA A 256 8.85 -5.93 13.26
N ARG A 257 8.90 -5.72 11.93
CA ARG A 257 10.08 -5.70 11.04
C ARG A 257 9.74 -4.86 9.82
N LEU A 258 10.57 -3.87 9.44
CA LEU A 258 10.40 -3.09 8.20
C LEU A 258 10.58 -4.01 6.99
N ALA A 259 9.55 -4.79 6.68
CA ALA A 259 9.46 -5.77 5.61
C ALA A 259 8.25 -5.38 4.75
N PRO A 260 8.44 -4.90 3.52
CA PRO A 260 7.36 -4.45 2.63
C PRO A 260 6.23 -5.47 2.46
N LEU A 261 6.57 -6.77 2.35
CA LEU A 261 5.54 -7.83 2.25
C LEU A 261 4.79 -8.09 3.57
N ALA A 262 5.29 -7.61 4.71
CA ALA A 262 4.56 -7.65 5.97
C ALA A 262 3.54 -6.51 6.07
N LEU A 263 3.84 -5.34 5.48
CA LEU A 263 2.89 -4.21 5.41
C LEU A 263 1.65 -4.56 4.59
N LEU A 264 1.81 -5.37 3.54
CA LEU A 264 0.67 -5.91 2.78
C LEU A 264 -0.24 -6.85 3.58
N ASN A 265 0.09 -7.19 4.82
CA ASN A 265 -0.66 -8.13 5.64
C ASN A 265 -0.85 -7.61 7.08
N ASP A 266 -0.87 -6.28 7.24
CA ASP A 266 -1.04 -5.62 8.54
C ASP A 266 -1.96 -4.40 8.43
N THR A 267 -3.22 -4.59 8.80
CA THR A 267 -4.23 -3.53 8.80
C THR A 267 -4.01 -2.48 9.89
N ALA A 268 -3.21 -2.75 10.92
CA ALA A 268 -2.95 -1.76 11.98
C ALA A 268 -2.03 -0.63 11.50
N SER A 269 -1.26 -0.88 10.45
CA SER A 269 -0.26 0.04 9.91
C SER A 269 -0.81 0.91 8.77
N ASN A 270 -2.00 0.63 8.24
CA ASN A 270 -2.57 1.25 7.05
C ASN A 270 -3.95 1.84 7.41
N GLY A 271 -3.96 3.00 8.06
CA GLY A 271 -5.16 3.54 8.72
C GLY A 271 -5.74 4.79 8.07
N GLY A 272 -5.18 5.25 6.95
CA GLY A 272 -5.67 6.37 6.18
C GLY A 272 -5.75 6.04 4.69
N ASP A 273 -6.12 7.02 3.87
CA ASP A 273 -6.29 6.81 2.43
C ASP A 273 -4.95 6.47 1.75
N ASP A 274 -4.76 5.19 1.44
CA ASP A 274 -3.50 4.66 0.95
C ASP A 274 -3.58 4.25 -0.52
N THR A 275 -2.42 4.08 -1.16
CA THR A 275 -2.32 3.56 -2.53
C THR A 275 -1.33 2.42 -2.60
N PHE A 276 -1.77 1.32 -3.21
CA PHE A 276 -1.03 0.08 -3.40
C PHE A 276 -1.01 -0.26 -4.89
N ILE A 277 0.17 -0.43 -5.47
CA ILE A 277 0.35 -0.89 -6.84
C ILE A 277 1.20 -2.15 -6.83
N LEU A 278 0.64 -3.23 -7.34
CA LEU A 278 1.32 -4.52 -7.46
C LEU A 278 1.31 -4.95 -8.92
N ASP A 279 2.47 -4.86 -9.57
CA ASP A 279 2.71 -5.39 -10.91
C ASP A 279 3.67 -6.58 -10.82
N ILE A 280 3.14 -7.80 -10.90
CA ILE A 280 3.95 -9.02 -10.73
C ILE A 280 4.04 -9.76 -12.05
N ALA A 281 5.21 -9.65 -12.69
CA ALA A 281 5.50 -10.25 -13.99
C ALA A 281 5.50 -11.79 -13.95
N GLY A 282 5.81 -12.38 -12.79
CA GLY A 282 5.81 -13.82 -12.58
C GLY A 282 4.41 -14.43 -12.54
N ASN A 283 4.23 -15.59 -13.19
CA ASN A 283 3.04 -16.41 -12.99
C ASN A 283 3.14 -17.13 -11.63
N LEU A 284 2.57 -16.53 -10.60
CA LEU A 284 2.47 -17.09 -9.25
C LEU A 284 1.17 -17.89 -9.05
N SER A 285 0.59 -18.50 -10.11
CA SER A 285 -0.75 -19.12 -10.07
C SER A 285 -0.98 -20.17 -8.98
N SER A 286 0.07 -20.76 -8.41
CA SER A 286 -0.06 -21.70 -7.28
C SER A 286 -0.28 -21.03 -5.91
N TYR A 287 -0.12 -19.70 -5.79
CA TYR A 287 -0.22 -18.98 -4.52
C TYR A 287 -0.97 -17.65 -4.68
N ALA A 288 -1.85 -17.33 -3.72
CA ALA A 288 -2.44 -16.00 -3.62
C ALA A 288 -1.55 -15.13 -2.73
N LEU A 289 -1.21 -13.93 -3.21
CA LEU A 289 -0.61 -12.89 -2.39
C LEU A 289 -1.71 -12.22 -1.57
N ILE A 290 -1.53 -12.19 -0.25
CA ILE A 290 -2.46 -11.48 0.64
C ILE A 290 -2.14 -9.99 0.57
N VAL A 291 -3.17 -9.17 0.39
CA VAL A 291 -3.10 -7.71 0.40
C VAL A 291 -4.17 -7.21 1.37
N MET A 292 -3.78 -6.39 2.33
CA MET A 292 -4.66 -5.78 3.32
C MET A 292 -4.45 -4.26 3.25
N THR A 293 -5.42 -3.52 2.74
CA THR A 293 -5.26 -2.05 2.57
C THR A 293 -5.63 -1.28 3.82
N GLY A 294 -6.61 -1.74 4.60
CA GLY A 294 -6.80 -1.30 5.99
C GLY A 294 -8.01 -0.40 6.18
N ALA A 295 -7.84 0.77 6.77
CA ALA A 295 -8.92 1.74 6.93
C ALA A 295 -8.59 3.01 6.15
N GLY A 296 -9.59 3.69 5.61
CA GLY A 296 -9.42 4.84 4.71
C GLY A 296 -9.98 4.53 3.33
N ASP A 297 -10.09 5.55 2.46
CA ASP A 297 -10.55 5.36 1.08
C ASP A 297 -9.36 4.95 0.18
N ASP A 298 -9.08 3.65 0.13
CA ASP A 298 -7.87 3.09 -0.45
C ASP A 298 -7.92 2.87 -1.96
N ARG A 299 -6.75 2.85 -2.59
CA ARG A 299 -6.57 2.52 -4.01
C ARG A 299 -5.64 1.33 -4.19
N LEU A 300 -6.17 0.23 -4.71
CA LEU A 300 -5.39 -0.96 -5.07
C LEU A 300 -5.32 -1.13 -6.58
N THR A 301 -4.14 -1.35 -7.15
CA THR A 301 -3.94 -1.70 -8.55
C THR A 301 -3.22 -3.03 -8.67
N LEU A 302 -3.82 -3.99 -9.38
CA LEU A 302 -3.31 -5.35 -9.57
C LEU A 302 -3.06 -5.61 -11.07
N THR A 303 -1.79 -5.86 -11.42
CA THR A 303 -1.35 -6.15 -12.79
C THR A 303 -0.42 -7.38 -12.82
N GLY A 304 -0.46 -8.12 -13.92
CA GLY A 304 0.44 -9.25 -14.15
C GLY A 304 -0.21 -10.63 -13.94
N GLY A 305 0.63 -11.66 -13.80
CA GLY A 305 0.23 -13.07 -13.91
C GLY A 305 -0.06 -13.78 -12.59
N PHE A 306 -0.32 -13.04 -11.51
CA PHE A 306 -0.48 -13.59 -10.17
C PHE A 306 -1.94 -13.62 -9.71
N ARG A 307 -2.17 -14.24 -8.55
CA ARG A 307 -3.44 -14.15 -7.84
C ARG A 307 -3.23 -13.35 -6.56
N ALA A 308 -4.15 -12.44 -6.27
CA ALA A 308 -4.23 -11.75 -4.99
C ALA A 308 -5.46 -12.23 -4.21
N ASP A 309 -5.34 -12.22 -2.90
CA ASP A 309 -6.42 -12.29 -1.93
C ASP A 309 -6.41 -10.94 -1.19
N ALA A 310 -7.21 -10.00 -1.69
CA ALA A 310 -7.20 -8.60 -1.25
C ALA A 310 -8.38 -8.33 -0.32
N GLN A 311 -8.08 -7.78 0.85
CA GLN A 311 -9.04 -7.26 1.83
C GLN A 311 -8.85 -5.75 1.85
N LEU A 312 -9.86 -5.01 1.39
CA LEU A 312 -9.74 -3.55 1.28
C LEU A 312 -9.97 -2.93 2.66
N GLY A 313 -11.13 -3.17 3.28
CA GLY A 313 -11.32 -2.96 4.71
C GLY A 313 -12.41 -1.94 5.01
N ASP A 314 -12.13 -0.92 5.83
CA ASP A 314 -13.11 0.12 6.17
C ASP A 314 -12.88 1.36 5.29
N GLY A 315 -13.85 1.79 4.50
CA GLY A 315 -13.72 2.94 3.62
C GLY A 315 -14.46 2.74 2.30
N ASN A 316 -14.42 3.72 1.41
CA ASN A 316 -14.91 3.56 0.04
C ASN A 316 -13.74 3.21 -0.88
N ASP A 317 -13.42 1.93 -0.97
CA ASP A 317 -12.19 1.49 -1.59
C ASP A 317 -12.32 1.30 -3.10
N ARG A 318 -11.19 1.41 -3.80
CA ARG A 318 -11.11 1.22 -5.25
C ARG A 318 -10.03 0.22 -5.64
N ALA A 319 -10.44 -0.96 -6.10
CA ALA A 319 -9.54 -1.98 -6.64
C ALA A 319 -9.59 -2.05 -8.17
N THR A 320 -8.49 -1.75 -8.84
CA THR A 320 -8.32 -1.86 -10.29
C THR A 320 -7.67 -3.20 -10.64
N VAL A 321 -8.42 -4.06 -11.34
CA VAL A 321 -8.04 -5.42 -11.69
C VAL A 321 -7.82 -5.50 -13.21
N LEU A 322 -6.55 -5.44 -13.65
CA LEU A 322 -6.19 -5.39 -15.07
C LEU A 322 -5.91 -6.77 -15.68
N ALA A 323 -5.57 -7.76 -14.85
CA ALA A 323 -5.31 -9.13 -15.23
C ALA A 323 -5.57 -10.06 -14.03
N GLY A 324 -5.40 -11.38 -14.21
CA GLY A 324 -5.34 -12.34 -13.09
C GLY A 324 -6.67 -12.71 -12.42
N ALA A 325 -6.66 -13.84 -11.72
CA ALA A 325 -7.84 -14.42 -11.05
C ALA A 325 -7.86 -14.04 -9.55
N HIS A 326 -8.14 -12.78 -9.26
CA HIS A 326 -8.06 -12.21 -7.91
C HIS A 326 -9.31 -12.51 -7.07
N HIS A 327 -9.14 -12.62 -5.76
CA HIS A 327 -10.22 -12.50 -4.80
C HIS A 327 -10.12 -11.11 -4.16
N ILE A 328 -11.23 -10.37 -4.20
CA ILE A 328 -11.37 -9.05 -3.59
C ILE A 328 -12.51 -9.12 -2.58
N ASP A 329 -12.23 -8.75 -1.34
CA ASP A 329 -13.19 -8.48 -0.27
C ASP A 329 -13.18 -6.97 -0.02
N GLY A 330 -14.28 -6.28 -0.33
CA GLY A 330 -14.37 -4.82 -0.19
C GLY A 330 -14.40 -4.42 1.29
N GLY A 331 -15.27 -5.04 2.06
CA GLY A 331 -15.37 -4.79 3.50
C GLY A 331 -16.53 -3.84 3.81
N ALA A 332 -16.26 -2.80 4.59
CA ALA A 332 -17.27 -1.85 5.03
C ALA A 332 -17.15 -0.53 4.27
N GLY A 333 -18.23 -0.11 3.62
CA GLY A 333 -18.29 1.13 2.87
C GLY A 333 -18.88 0.89 1.50
N ILE A 334 -18.51 1.72 0.51
CA ILE A 334 -18.94 1.57 -0.88
C ILE A 334 -17.74 1.24 -1.74
N ASP A 335 -17.56 -0.06 -1.98
CA ASP A 335 -16.37 -0.54 -2.65
C ASP A 335 -16.56 -0.70 -4.16
N THR A 336 -15.53 -0.29 -4.90
CA THR A 336 -15.53 -0.28 -6.37
C THR A 336 -14.41 -1.13 -6.94
N VAL A 337 -14.80 -2.16 -7.69
CA VAL A 337 -13.87 -2.93 -8.52
C VAL A 337 -13.92 -2.43 -9.96
N VAL A 338 -12.77 -2.08 -10.51
CA VAL A 338 -12.60 -1.59 -11.88
C VAL A 338 -11.97 -2.67 -12.73
N VAL A 339 -12.54 -2.94 -13.90
CA VAL A 339 -12.00 -3.91 -14.86
C VAL A 339 -11.66 -3.25 -16.21
N ALA A 340 -10.62 -3.77 -16.87
CA ALA A 340 -10.09 -3.25 -18.12
C ALA A 340 -10.95 -3.62 -19.34
N GLY A 341 -12.17 -3.09 -19.46
CA GLY A 341 -12.95 -3.26 -20.69
C GLY A 341 -14.42 -2.86 -20.57
N ASN A 342 -15.12 -2.93 -21.70
CA ASN A 342 -16.55 -2.66 -21.80
C ASN A 342 -17.36 -3.79 -21.14
N ARG A 343 -18.53 -3.47 -20.60
CA ARG A 343 -19.43 -4.42 -19.91
C ARG A 343 -19.71 -5.67 -20.75
N ALA A 344 -19.90 -5.53 -22.07
CA ALA A 344 -20.20 -6.65 -22.96
C ALA A 344 -19.08 -7.72 -23.03
N GLY A 345 -17.86 -7.39 -22.60
CA GLY A 345 -16.71 -8.30 -22.54
C GLY A 345 -16.70 -9.22 -21.33
N TYR A 346 -17.65 -9.10 -20.40
CA TYR A 346 -17.64 -9.80 -19.12
C TYR A 346 -18.94 -10.56 -18.84
N ASP A 347 -18.83 -11.65 -18.10
CA ASP A 347 -19.94 -12.34 -17.45
C ASP A 347 -19.95 -12.05 -15.96
N LEU A 348 -21.09 -11.59 -15.45
CA LEU A 348 -21.32 -11.37 -14.02
C LEU A 348 -22.17 -12.54 -13.50
N GLN A 349 -21.66 -13.23 -12.48
CA GLN A 349 -22.40 -14.29 -11.79
C GLN A 349 -22.69 -13.84 -10.36
N MET A 350 -23.97 -13.67 -10.05
CA MET A 350 -24.46 -13.16 -8.77
C MET A 350 -24.95 -14.32 -7.90
N LEU A 351 -24.01 -15.13 -7.40
CA LEU A 351 -24.26 -16.20 -6.43
C LEU A 351 -23.94 -15.70 -5.02
N ALA A 352 -23.79 -16.60 -4.04
CA ALA A 352 -23.39 -16.25 -2.67
C ALA A 352 -22.04 -15.48 -2.64
N THR A 353 -21.09 -15.91 -3.48
CA THR A 353 -19.91 -15.12 -3.86
C THR A 353 -20.15 -14.57 -5.26
N ARG A 354 -19.94 -13.26 -5.46
CA ARG A 354 -20.13 -12.62 -6.77
C ARG A 354 -18.89 -12.84 -7.61
N HIS A 355 -19.04 -12.96 -8.92
CA HIS A 355 -17.89 -13.17 -9.80
C HIS A 355 -17.97 -12.32 -11.05
N VAL A 356 -16.82 -11.80 -11.46
CA VAL A 356 -16.62 -11.12 -12.74
C VAL A 356 -15.68 -11.98 -13.57
N THR A 357 -16.16 -12.48 -14.70
CA THR A 357 -15.38 -13.34 -15.59
C THR A 357 -15.16 -12.64 -16.92
N ALA A 358 -13.91 -12.44 -17.31
CA ALA A 358 -13.57 -11.93 -18.63
C ALA A 358 -13.86 -12.99 -19.70
N ARG A 359 -14.59 -12.63 -20.76
CA ARG A 359 -14.92 -13.56 -21.84
C ARG A 359 -13.75 -13.84 -22.78
N ALA A 360 -12.80 -12.92 -22.86
CA ALA A 360 -11.67 -13.02 -23.79
C ALA A 360 -10.74 -14.19 -23.45
N ASP A 361 -10.49 -14.42 -22.17
CA ASP A 361 -9.52 -15.39 -21.67
C ASP A 361 -10.08 -16.32 -20.57
N GLY A 362 -11.30 -16.08 -20.10
CA GLY A 362 -11.94 -16.85 -19.02
C GLY A 362 -11.44 -16.50 -17.62
N THR A 363 -10.59 -15.48 -17.48
CA THR A 363 -10.05 -15.05 -16.18
C THR A 363 -11.19 -14.58 -15.28
N ARG A 364 -11.21 -15.06 -14.02
CA ARG A 364 -12.32 -14.85 -13.09
C ARG A 364 -11.84 -14.22 -11.79
N ALA A 365 -12.40 -13.07 -11.45
CA ALA A 365 -12.30 -12.47 -10.13
C ALA A 365 -13.49 -12.90 -9.24
N SER A 366 -13.24 -13.14 -7.96
CA SER A 366 -14.28 -13.34 -6.93
C SER A 366 -14.40 -12.12 -6.05
N LEU A 367 -15.61 -11.60 -5.94
CA LEU A 367 -15.95 -10.40 -5.21
C LEU A 367 -16.83 -10.73 -4.01
N GLU A 368 -16.41 -10.28 -2.84
CA GLU A 368 -17.16 -10.33 -1.59
C GLU A 368 -17.28 -8.91 -1.05
N GLN A 369 -18.45 -8.55 -0.51
CA GLN A 369 -18.70 -7.21 0.04
C GLN A 369 -18.26 -6.07 -0.91
N VAL A 370 -18.55 -6.21 -2.21
CA VAL A 370 -18.29 -5.16 -3.21
C VAL A 370 -19.61 -4.65 -3.75
N GLU A 371 -19.79 -3.33 -3.74
CA GLU A 371 -21.01 -2.62 -4.11
C GLU A 371 -21.04 -2.26 -5.59
N ARG A 372 -19.87 -2.05 -6.22
CA ARG A 372 -19.76 -1.53 -7.59
C ARG A 372 -18.76 -2.32 -8.43
N VAL A 373 -19.15 -2.60 -9.67
CA VAL A 373 -18.21 -3.03 -10.73
C VAL A 373 -18.22 -1.99 -11.84
N GLN A 374 -17.09 -1.31 -12.05
CA GLN A 374 -16.91 -0.30 -13.07
C GLN A 374 -16.24 -0.88 -14.32
N PHE A 375 -16.84 -0.61 -15.46
CA PHE A 375 -16.37 -0.93 -16.80
C PHE A 375 -16.01 0.37 -17.53
N ALA A 376 -15.41 0.25 -18.72
CA ALA A 376 -15.06 1.41 -19.54
C ALA A 376 -16.27 2.16 -20.12
N ASP A 377 -17.44 1.53 -20.21
CA ASP A 377 -18.66 2.06 -20.84
C ASP A 377 -19.88 2.12 -19.88
N GLY A 378 -19.67 1.91 -18.58
CA GLY A 378 -20.74 1.96 -17.58
C GLY A 378 -20.38 1.19 -16.31
N ALA A 379 -21.36 0.98 -15.45
CA ALA A 379 -21.17 0.25 -14.19
C ALA A 379 -22.35 -0.67 -13.87
N VAL A 380 -22.08 -1.61 -12.97
CA VAL A 380 -23.11 -2.46 -12.36
C VAL A 380 -23.02 -2.32 -10.85
N ALA A 381 -24.13 -1.90 -10.23
CA ALA A 381 -24.27 -1.89 -8.79
C ALA A 381 -24.77 -3.26 -8.30
N LEU A 382 -24.17 -3.75 -7.22
CA LEU A 382 -24.35 -5.09 -6.70
C LEU A 382 -25.15 -5.11 -5.38
N ASP A 383 -25.24 -3.98 -4.68
CA ASP A 383 -26.04 -3.72 -3.49
C ASP A 383 -27.55 -3.58 -3.81
N ILE A 384 -28.15 -4.66 -4.31
CA ILE A 384 -29.59 -4.71 -4.66
C ILE A 384 -30.52 -4.46 -3.46
N ASP A 385 -30.01 -4.61 -2.24
CA ASP A 385 -30.71 -4.27 -1.00
C ASP A 385 -30.26 -2.93 -0.39
N GLY A 386 -29.13 -2.38 -0.85
CA GLY A 386 -28.56 -1.10 -0.42
C GLY A 386 -29.04 0.09 -1.25
N ASN A 387 -28.20 1.12 -1.35
CA ASN A 387 -28.53 2.39 -1.99
C ASN A 387 -28.98 2.22 -3.44
N ALA A 388 -28.29 1.39 -4.23
CA ALA A 388 -28.67 1.20 -5.63
C ALA A 388 -30.01 0.49 -5.80
N GLY A 389 -30.25 -0.53 -4.96
CA GLY A 389 -31.54 -1.19 -4.87
C GLY A 389 -32.68 -0.23 -4.51
N GLN A 390 -32.46 0.60 -3.49
CA GLN A 390 -33.43 1.59 -3.05
C GLN A 390 -33.73 2.63 -4.13
N ALA A 391 -32.69 3.17 -4.78
CA ALA A 391 -32.85 4.11 -5.90
C ALA A 391 -33.66 3.49 -7.04
N TYR A 392 -33.34 2.25 -7.45
CA TYR A 392 -34.05 1.55 -8.51
C TYR A 392 -35.54 1.36 -8.18
N ARG A 393 -35.84 0.85 -6.98
CA ARG A 393 -37.22 0.60 -6.54
C ARG A 393 -38.02 1.89 -6.44
N LEU A 394 -37.42 2.95 -5.91
CA LEU A 394 -38.09 4.22 -5.73
C LEU A 394 -38.37 4.92 -7.07
N TYR A 395 -37.41 4.85 -8.00
CA TYR A 395 -37.60 5.31 -9.37
C TYR A 395 -38.76 4.57 -10.03
N ASN A 396 -38.79 3.23 -9.92
CA ASN A 396 -39.88 2.43 -10.48
C ASN A 396 -41.23 2.75 -9.83
N ALA A 397 -41.28 2.89 -8.51
CA ALA A 397 -42.49 3.23 -7.77
C ALA A 397 -43.01 4.63 -8.14
N ALA A 398 -42.10 5.60 -8.32
CA ALA A 398 -42.43 6.97 -8.64
C ALA A 398 -42.92 7.14 -10.09
N LEU A 399 -42.26 6.46 -11.05
CA LEU A 399 -42.45 6.74 -12.48
C LEU A 399 -43.10 5.59 -13.25
N GLY A 400 -43.27 4.42 -12.63
CA GLY A 400 -43.96 3.25 -13.20
C GLY A 400 -43.23 2.65 -14.41
N ARG A 401 -41.90 2.78 -14.46
CA ARG A 401 -41.04 2.24 -15.53
C ARG A 401 -39.68 1.85 -14.96
N ALA A 402 -38.90 1.09 -15.74
CA ALA A 402 -37.50 0.89 -15.40
C ALA A 402 -36.75 2.24 -15.45
N PRO A 403 -35.77 2.46 -14.55
CA PRO A 403 -34.92 3.64 -14.60
C PRO A 403 -34.13 3.71 -15.91
N ASP A 404 -33.89 4.92 -16.41
CA ASP A 404 -32.80 5.12 -17.36
C ASP A 404 -31.46 5.13 -16.62
N GLN A 405 -30.38 4.75 -17.30
CA GLN A 405 -29.08 4.50 -16.66
C GLN A 405 -28.45 5.77 -16.05
N ALA A 406 -28.55 6.91 -16.74
CA ALA A 406 -27.99 8.19 -16.29
C ALA A 406 -28.76 8.75 -15.08
N GLY A 407 -30.09 8.78 -15.16
CA GLY A 407 -30.95 9.21 -14.06
C GLY A 407 -30.84 8.30 -12.84
N LEU A 408 -30.69 6.99 -13.04
CA LEU A 408 -30.40 6.08 -11.95
C LEU A 408 -29.04 6.36 -11.31
N GLY A 409 -28.00 6.56 -12.12
CA GLY A 409 -26.67 6.92 -11.63
C GLY A 409 -26.65 8.19 -10.81
N PHE A 410 -27.42 9.20 -11.20
CA PHE A 410 -27.60 10.42 -10.40
C PHE A 410 -28.15 10.12 -9.01
N TRP A 411 -29.21 9.32 -8.90
CA TRP A 411 -29.83 9.01 -7.60
C TRP A 411 -28.99 8.06 -6.75
N ILE A 412 -28.30 7.10 -7.37
CA ILE A 412 -27.31 6.27 -6.69
C ILE A 412 -26.21 7.16 -6.10
N GLY A 413 -25.62 8.03 -6.91
CA GLY A 413 -24.60 8.98 -6.46
C GLY A 413 -25.11 9.88 -5.33
N ALA A 414 -26.34 10.38 -5.41
CA ALA A 414 -26.94 11.19 -4.35
C ALA A 414 -27.05 10.42 -3.01
N LEU A 415 -27.47 9.15 -3.03
CA LEU A 415 -27.56 8.31 -1.83
C LEU A 415 -26.19 7.94 -1.29
N ASP A 416 -25.25 7.60 -2.18
CA ASP A 416 -23.88 7.21 -1.82
C ASP A 416 -23.13 8.37 -1.13
N HIS A 417 -23.45 9.62 -1.46
CA HIS A 417 -22.89 10.82 -0.82
C HIS A 417 -23.72 11.31 0.39
N GLY A 418 -24.50 10.43 1.02
CA GLY A 418 -25.23 10.73 2.26
C GLY A 418 -26.61 11.36 2.09
N GLY A 419 -27.13 11.40 0.86
CA GLY A 419 -28.53 11.75 0.61
C GLY A 419 -29.49 10.75 1.27
N THR A 420 -30.71 11.19 1.57
CA THR A 420 -31.73 10.33 2.18
C THR A 420 -32.70 9.82 1.13
N LEU A 421 -33.21 8.60 1.32
CA LEU A 421 -34.24 8.03 0.45
C LEU A 421 -35.51 8.91 0.39
N LEU A 422 -35.85 9.55 1.51
CA LEU A 422 -36.94 10.53 1.57
C LEU A 422 -36.65 11.76 0.68
N GLY A 423 -35.42 12.27 0.69
CA GLY A 423 -35.00 13.38 -0.18
C GLY A 423 -35.07 13.01 -1.67
N VAL A 424 -34.70 11.78 -2.02
CA VAL A 424 -34.85 11.24 -3.38
C VAL A 424 -36.34 11.16 -3.77
N ALA A 425 -37.21 10.67 -2.88
CA ALA A 425 -38.65 10.56 -3.13
C ALA A 425 -39.28 11.95 -3.36
N ASP A 426 -38.92 12.91 -2.52
CA ASP A 426 -39.27 14.32 -2.67
C ASP A 426 -38.82 14.89 -4.03
N GLY A 427 -37.62 14.53 -4.48
CA GLY A 427 -37.09 14.90 -5.80
C GLY A 427 -37.94 14.37 -6.95
N PHE A 428 -38.28 13.08 -6.91
CA PHE A 428 -39.20 12.49 -7.89
C PHE A 428 -40.57 13.16 -7.86
N MET A 429 -41.14 13.39 -6.68
CA MET A 429 -42.47 13.99 -6.56
C MET A 429 -42.57 15.42 -7.13
N ARG A 430 -41.44 16.15 -7.16
CA ARG A 430 -41.33 17.48 -7.77
C ARG A 430 -41.03 17.44 -9.27
N SER A 431 -40.77 16.26 -9.85
CA SER A 431 -40.53 16.13 -11.28
C SER A 431 -41.80 16.30 -12.09
N ASP A 432 -41.67 16.89 -13.28
CA ASP A 432 -42.78 17.03 -14.23
C ASP A 432 -43.39 15.67 -14.61
N GLU A 433 -42.57 14.62 -14.70
CA GLU A 433 -43.03 13.26 -15.02
C GLU A 433 -43.95 12.72 -13.92
N PHE A 434 -43.57 12.89 -12.64
CA PHE A 434 -44.42 12.48 -11.53
C PHE A 434 -45.71 13.30 -11.46
N MET A 435 -45.62 14.63 -11.60
CA MET A 435 -46.80 15.51 -11.59
C MET A 435 -47.76 15.19 -12.74
N SER A 436 -47.25 14.78 -13.90
CA SER A 436 -48.05 14.33 -15.04
C SER A 436 -48.78 13.00 -14.75
N LYS A 437 -48.11 12.02 -14.13
CA LYS A 437 -48.68 10.69 -13.84
C LYS A 437 -49.66 10.71 -12.66
N PHE A 438 -49.22 11.26 -11.54
CA PHE A 438 -50.01 11.28 -10.32
C PHE A 438 -50.99 12.43 -10.29
N GLY A 439 -50.73 13.54 -10.99
CA GLY A 439 -51.57 14.73 -11.02
C GLY A 439 -51.17 15.73 -9.92
N GLY A 440 -50.85 16.97 -10.30
CA GLY A 440 -50.31 17.99 -9.39
C GLY A 440 -51.19 18.39 -8.19
N SER A 441 -52.45 17.94 -8.12
CA SER A 441 -53.35 18.19 -6.98
C SER A 441 -54.36 17.04 -6.80
N VAL A 442 -53.89 15.80 -6.72
CA VAL A 442 -54.76 14.66 -6.36
C VAL A 442 -55.09 14.63 -4.87
N SER A 443 -56.30 14.19 -4.54
CA SER A 443 -56.71 13.89 -3.17
C SER A 443 -55.90 12.73 -2.59
N ASP A 444 -55.81 12.64 -1.26
CA ASP A 444 -55.11 11.53 -0.59
C ASP A 444 -55.69 10.17 -0.97
N ALA A 445 -57.02 10.08 -1.06
CA ALA A 445 -57.72 8.88 -1.52
C ALA A 445 -57.26 8.41 -2.91
N ALA A 446 -57.17 9.34 -3.86
CA ALA A 446 -56.71 9.05 -5.21
C ALA A 446 -55.22 8.73 -5.24
N PHE A 447 -54.41 9.40 -4.40
CA PHE A 447 -52.98 9.16 -4.28
C PHE A 447 -52.68 7.75 -3.78
N ILE A 448 -53.33 7.30 -2.69
CA ILE A 448 -53.18 5.96 -2.14
C ILE A 448 -53.58 4.91 -3.19
N THR A 449 -54.74 5.09 -3.82
CA THR A 449 -55.24 4.15 -4.84
C THR A 449 -54.25 4.02 -6.00
N LYS A 450 -53.70 5.15 -6.49
CA LYS A 450 -52.67 5.15 -7.52
C LYS A 450 -51.40 4.43 -7.07
N LEU A 451 -50.92 4.61 -5.84
CA LEU A 451 -49.73 3.88 -5.37
C LEU A 451 -49.94 2.36 -5.38
N TYR A 452 -51.10 1.87 -4.95
CA TYR A 452 -51.43 0.45 -5.04
C TYR A 452 -51.45 -0.07 -6.49
N GLU A 453 -52.08 0.67 -7.39
CA GLU A 453 -52.17 0.28 -8.80
C GLU A 453 -50.82 0.33 -9.52
N HIS A 454 -50.05 1.39 -9.28
CA HIS A 454 -48.80 1.66 -9.99
C HIS A 454 -47.62 0.86 -9.44
N VAL A 455 -47.50 0.75 -8.11
CA VAL A 455 -46.35 0.09 -7.45
C VAL A 455 -46.62 -1.38 -7.20
N LEU A 456 -47.84 -1.73 -6.76
CA LEU A 456 -48.16 -3.10 -6.33
C LEU A 456 -49.04 -3.85 -7.35
N HIS A 457 -49.45 -3.20 -8.44
CA HIS A 457 -50.27 -3.78 -9.51
C HIS A 457 -51.58 -4.42 -9.03
N ARG A 458 -52.18 -3.84 -7.98
CA ARG A 458 -53.47 -4.30 -7.43
C ARG A 458 -54.27 -3.14 -6.86
N GLN A 459 -55.53 -3.40 -6.52
CA GLN A 459 -56.34 -2.44 -5.76
C GLN A 459 -55.97 -2.49 -4.27
N PRO A 460 -56.12 -1.38 -3.54
CA PRO A 460 -56.04 -1.42 -2.09
C PRO A 460 -57.15 -2.30 -1.51
N ASP A 461 -56.80 -3.14 -0.55
CA ASP A 461 -57.80 -3.74 0.32
C ASP A 461 -58.27 -2.74 1.40
N THR A 462 -59.43 -3.00 2.02
CA THR A 462 -60.02 -2.10 3.02
C THR A 462 -59.09 -1.80 4.20
N GLY A 463 -58.28 -2.77 4.61
CA GLY A 463 -57.36 -2.62 5.74
C GLY A 463 -56.17 -1.73 5.36
N GLY A 464 -55.53 -2.03 4.23
CA GLY A 464 -54.42 -1.27 3.68
C GLY A 464 -54.79 0.17 3.35
N TYR A 465 -55.92 0.39 2.67
CA TYR A 465 -56.41 1.75 2.38
C TYR A 465 -56.57 2.59 3.65
N ARG A 466 -57.21 2.02 4.67
CA ARG A 466 -57.45 2.72 5.94
C ARG A 466 -56.13 3.03 6.65
N TYR A 467 -55.20 2.08 6.69
CA TYR A 467 -53.88 2.29 7.28
C TYR A 467 -53.15 3.50 6.69
N TRP A 468 -53.09 3.61 5.35
CA TRP A 468 -52.43 4.73 4.69
C TRP A 468 -53.20 6.05 4.81
N SER A 469 -54.53 5.99 4.84
CA SER A 469 -55.37 7.18 5.06
C SER A 469 -55.12 7.74 6.46
N ASP A 470 -55.15 6.88 7.49
CA ASP A 470 -54.88 7.27 8.88
C ASP A 470 -53.45 7.83 9.02
N ALA A 471 -52.47 7.29 8.29
CA ALA A 471 -51.09 7.80 8.29
C ALA A 471 -50.98 9.21 7.70
N LEU A 472 -51.68 9.49 6.60
CA LEU A 472 -51.73 10.84 6.00
C LEU A 472 -52.47 11.83 6.91
N ASP A 473 -53.59 11.41 7.51
CA ASP A 473 -54.35 12.23 8.47
C ASP A 473 -53.53 12.57 9.72
N ALA A 474 -52.62 11.66 10.13
CA ALA A 474 -51.67 11.87 11.21
C ALA A 474 -50.45 12.76 10.83
N GLY A 475 -50.38 13.23 9.58
CA GLY A 475 -49.34 14.15 9.11
C GLY A 475 -48.12 13.50 8.45
N THR A 476 -48.20 12.21 8.10
CA THR A 476 -47.13 11.55 7.33
C THR A 476 -47.01 12.19 5.95
N ALA A 477 -45.78 12.49 5.52
CA ALA A 477 -45.56 13.06 4.19
C ALA A 477 -45.89 12.05 3.09
N ARG A 478 -46.45 12.51 1.97
CA ARG A 478 -46.70 11.65 0.79
C ARG A 478 -45.42 11.04 0.20
N SER A 479 -44.29 11.71 0.34
CA SER A 479 -42.98 11.15 -0.05
C SER A 479 -42.58 9.98 0.86
N GLN A 480 -42.91 10.04 2.14
CA GLN A 480 -42.72 8.90 3.04
C GLN A 480 -43.60 7.71 2.62
N LEU A 481 -44.87 7.94 2.26
CA LEU A 481 -45.71 6.87 1.70
C LEU A 481 -45.08 6.26 0.45
N LEU A 482 -44.56 7.08 -0.47
CA LEU A 482 -43.89 6.57 -1.67
C LEU A 482 -42.66 5.71 -1.33
N VAL A 483 -41.85 6.13 -0.34
CA VAL A 483 -40.74 5.34 0.19
C VAL A 483 -41.23 4.00 0.76
N ASP A 484 -42.29 4.03 1.58
CA ASP A 484 -42.80 2.82 2.24
C ASP A 484 -43.38 1.81 1.23
N PHE A 485 -44.07 2.29 0.19
CA PHE A 485 -44.53 1.45 -0.92
C PHE A 485 -43.36 0.89 -1.72
N SER A 486 -42.36 1.72 -2.05
CA SER A 486 -41.15 1.33 -2.76
C SER A 486 -40.37 0.23 -2.02
N GLU A 487 -40.22 0.37 -0.71
CA GLU A 487 -39.46 -0.56 0.13
C GLU A 487 -40.29 -1.70 0.72
N SER A 488 -41.58 -1.79 0.38
CA SER A 488 -42.45 -2.87 0.80
C SER A 488 -41.91 -4.23 0.31
N ALA A 489 -42.10 -5.28 1.12
CA ALA A 489 -41.71 -6.64 0.74
C ALA A 489 -42.39 -7.10 -0.56
N GLU A 490 -43.60 -6.61 -0.83
CA GLU A 490 -44.34 -6.88 -2.06
C GLU A 490 -43.64 -6.27 -3.27
N ASN A 491 -43.28 -4.99 -3.23
CA ASN A 491 -42.57 -4.34 -4.34
C ASN A 491 -41.15 -4.93 -4.54
N LYS A 492 -40.43 -5.24 -3.46
CA LYS A 492 -39.14 -5.95 -3.55
C LYS A 492 -39.29 -7.30 -4.27
N ALA A 493 -40.34 -8.06 -3.96
CA ALA A 493 -40.63 -9.33 -4.64
C ALA A 493 -41.01 -9.15 -6.11
N LEU A 494 -41.72 -8.08 -6.47
CA LEU A 494 -42.04 -7.76 -7.87
C LEU A 494 -40.79 -7.42 -8.69
N LEU A 495 -39.83 -6.72 -8.09
CA LEU A 495 -38.66 -6.19 -8.80
C LEU A 495 -37.42 -7.07 -8.72
N ILE A 496 -37.39 -8.11 -7.87
CA ILE A 496 -36.21 -8.97 -7.72
C ILE A 496 -35.76 -9.58 -9.05
N GLY A 497 -36.69 -9.95 -9.93
CA GLY A 497 -36.39 -10.50 -11.25
C GLY A 497 -35.63 -9.54 -12.16
N ALA A 498 -35.78 -8.22 -11.97
CA ALA A 498 -35.12 -7.19 -12.75
C ALA A 498 -33.74 -6.80 -12.20
N VAL A 499 -33.50 -6.98 -10.89
CA VAL A 499 -32.28 -6.49 -10.22
C VAL A 499 -31.35 -7.60 -9.72
N ARG A 500 -31.80 -8.87 -9.65
CA ARG A 500 -31.02 -9.99 -9.07
C ARG A 500 -29.60 -10.15 -9.63
N ASP A 501 -29.40 -9.80 -10.90
CA ASP A 501 -28.14 -9.99 -11.63
C ASP A 501 -27.26 -8.72 -11.58
N GLY A 502 -27.60 -7.79 -10.68
CA GLY A 502 -27.02 -6.46 -10.57
C GLY A 502 -27.81 -5.41 -11.34
N ILE A 503 -27.55 -4.14 -11.02
CA ILE A 503 -28.27 -2.99 -11.55
C ILE A 503 -27.31 -2.21 -12.45
N ALA A 504 -27.54 -2.24 -13.77
CA ALA A 504 -26.73 -1.48 -14.71
C ALA A 504 -27.09 0.01 -14.65
N TYR A 505 -26.08 0.87 -14.57
CA TYR A 505 -26.24 2.31 -14.50
C TYR A 505 -25.02 3.03 -15.12
N GLU A 506 -25.17 4.32 -15.39
CA GLU A 506 -24.08 5.19 -15.82
C GLU A 506 -23.60 5.98 -14.60
N PRO A 507 -22.34 5.81 -14.13
CA PRO A 507 -21.83 6.57 -13.00
C PRO A 507 -22.01 8.08 -13.18
N PHE A 508 -22.51 8.74 -12.15
CA PHE A 508 -22.68 10.20 -12.13
C PHE A 508 -21.42 10.86 -11.60
N GLY A 509 -20.89 11.84 -12.34
CA GLY A 509 -19.66 12.57 -11.98
C GLY A 509 -18.68 12.59 -13.14
#